data_AF-A0AAD7ZSS1-F1
#
_entry.id   AF-A0AAD7ZSS1-F1
#
_cell.length_a   1.000
_cell.length_b   1.000
_cell.length_c   1.000
_cell.angle_alpha   90.00
_cell.angle_beta   90.00
_cell.angle_gamma   90.00
#
_symmetry.space_group_name_H-M   'P 1'
#
loop_
_entity.id
_entity.type
_entity.pdbx_description
1 polymer ?
#
loop_
_entity_poly.entity_id
_entity_poly.type
_entity_poly.pdbx_seq_one_letter_code
_entity_poly.pdbx_strand_id
1 'polypeptide(L)' 'MWTSHCSHLTLVPIGVPIKKNKICDVKWLLRLHFGDRWEGNADLQFYHEVINRDTVDEDVSEDELEG' A
#
# COMPACT_ATOMS: atom_id res chain seq x y z
N MET A 1 -0.30 37.54 -2.58
CA MET A 1 0.57 36.40 -2.25
C MET A 1 -0.33 35.23 -1.90
N TRP A 2 -0.45 34.24 -2.78
CA TRP A 2 -1.29 33.07 -2.54
C TRP A 2 -0.36 31.98 -2.00
N THR A 3 -0.43 31.70 -0.71
CA THR A 3 0.26 30.56 -0.11
C THR A 3 -0.50 29.31 -0.51
N SER A 4 0.04 28.56 -1.47
CA SER A 4 -0.44 27.22 -1.81
C SER A 4 -0.35 26.34 -0.57
N HIS A 5 -1.47 26.15 0.11
CA HIS A 5 -1.62 25.08 1.08
C HIS A 5 -1.63 23.77 0.27
N CYS A 6 -0.46 23.20 0.03
CA CYS A 6 -0.36 21.78 -0.28
C CYS A 6 -0.77 21.03 0.99
N SER A 7 -2.08 20.80 1.13
CA SER A 7 -2.62 19.80 2.05
C SER A 7 -1.80 18.53 1.86
N HIS A 8 -1.19 18.05 2.94
CA HIS A 8 -0.54 16.74 2.98
C HIS A 8 -1.42 15.74 2.26
N LEU A 9 -1.02 15.34 1.06
CA LEU A 9 -1.75 14.34 0.30
C LEU A 9 -1.45 13.01 0.98
N THR A 10 -2.24 12.67 1.98
CA THR A 10 -2.26 11.31 2.52
C THR A 10 -2.85 10.43 1.42
N LEU A 11 -1.98 9.94 0.53
CA LEU A 11 -2.32 9.08 -0.61
C LEU A 11 -3.05 7.81 -0.16
N VAL A 12 -2.83 7.39 1.09
CA VAL A 12 -3.55 6.29 1.73
C VAL A 12 -4.49 6.85 2.79
N PRO A 13 -5.81 6.60 2.67
CA PRO A 13 -6.78 6.97 3.69
C PRO A 13 -6.38 6.43 5.06
N ILE A 14 -6.31 7.31 6.06
CA ILE A 14 -5.98 6.93 7.43
C ILE A 14 -7.20 6.21 8.03
N GLY A 15 -6.97 5.04 8.64
CA GLY A 15 -8.03 4.27 9.30
C GLY A 15 -8.82 3.34 8.37
N VAL A 16 -8.44 3.22 7.09
CA VAL A 16 -8.96 2.18 6.22
C VAL A 16 -8.00 0.98 6.25
N PRO A 17 -8.42 -0.17 6.81
CA PRO A 17 -7.58 -1.36 6.82
C PRO A 17 -7.27 -1.84 5.40
N ILE A 18 -6.01 -2.19 5.15
CA ILE A 18 -5.60 -2.82 3.89
C ILE A 18 -5.58 -4.33 4.11
N LYS A 19 -6.30 -5.05 3.25
CA LYS A 19 -6.33 -6.52 3.30
C LYS A 19 -4.93 -7.09 3.04
N LYS A 20 -4.53 -8.07 3.84
CA LYS A 20 -3.24 -8.77 3.72
C LYS A 20 -3.00 -9.37 2.33
N ASN A 21 -4.03 -9.89 1.67
CA ASN A 21 -3.92 -10.44 0.31
C ASN A 21 -3.47 -9.39 -0.71
N LYS A 22 -3.99 -8.15 -0.63
CA LYS A 22 -3.56 -7.04 -1.50
C LYS A 22 -2.09 -6.67 -1.28
N ILE A 23 -1.61 -6.72 -0.04
CA ILE A 23 -0.19 -6.51 0.24
C ILE A 23 0.68 -7.62 -0.38
N CYS A 24 0.23 -8.88 -0.31
CA CYS A 24 0.91 -9.99 -0.96
C CYS A 24 0.95 -9.83 -2.49
N ASP A 25 -0.18 -9.46 -3.11
CA ASP A 25 -0.26 -9.22 -4.55
C ASP A 25 0.71 -8.11 -4.99
N VAL A 26 0.74 -7.00 -4.25
CA VAL A 26 1.67 -5.90 -4.51
C VAL A 26 3.13 -6.34 -4.37
N LYS A 27 3.49 -7.09 -3.32
CA LYS A 27 4.85 -7.65 -3.17
C LYS A 27 5.22 -8.55 -4.35
N TRP A 28 4.29 -9.38 -4.82
CA TRP A 28 4.52 -10.25 -5.98
C TRP A 28 4.74 -9.44 -7.25
N LEU A 29 3.92 -8.42 -7.52
CA LEU A 29 4.07 -7.53 -8.67
C LEU A 29 5.40 -6.78 -8.65
N LEU A 30 5.82 -6.28 -7.49
CA LEU A 30 7.08 -5.56 -7.35
C LEU A 30 8.28 -6.47 -7.62
N ARG A 31 8.24 -7.72 -7.14
CA ARG A 31 9.26 -8.74 -7.49
C ARG A 31 9.24 -9.08 -8.98
N LEU A 32 8.06 -9.22 -9.58
CA LEU A 32 7.93 -9.55 -10.99
C LEU A 32 8.53 -8.47 -11.90
N HIS A 33 8.31 -7.20 -11.58
CA HIS A 33 8.72 -6.07 -12.41
C HIS A 33 10.14 -5.55 -12.12
N PHE A 34 10.57 -5.58 -10.86
CA PHE A 34 11.85 -4.98 -10.42
C PHE A 34 12.85 -6.01 -9.87
N GLY A 35 12.47 -7.28 -9.83
CA GLY A 35 13.29 -8.39 -9.31
C GLY A 35 13.28 -8.49 -7.79
N ASP A 36 14.00 -9.48 -7.27
CA ASP A 36 14.03 -9.77 -5.82
C ASP A 36 14.64 -8.66 -4.96
N ARG A 37 15.43 -7.76 -5.59
CA ARG A 37 16.08 -6.61 -4.92
C ARG A 37 15.32 -5.30 -5.08
N TRP A 38 14.04 -5.36 -5.42
CA TRP A 38 13.19 -4.16 -5.54
C TRP A 38 13.22 -3.28 -4.27
N GLU A 39 13.51 -3.87 -3.11
CA GLU A 39 13.64 -3.15 -1.84
C GLU A 39 14.79 -2.13 -1.77
N GLY A 40 15.77 -2.25 -2.67
CA GLY A 40 16.84 -1.26 -2.81
C GLY A 40 16.48 -0.09 -3.74
N ASN A 41 15.31 -0.09 -4.36
CA ASN A 41 14.93 0.92 -5.34
C ASN A 41 14.30 2.14 -4.65
N ALA A 42 14.99 3.28 -4.71
CA ALA A 42 14.53 4.53 -4.12
C ALA A 42 13.21 5.04 -4.74
N ASP A 43 12.90 4.67 -5.98
CA ASP A 43 11.66 5.08 -6.66
C ASP A 43 10.42 4.36 -6.08
N LEU A 44 10.62 3.30 -5.28
CA LEU A 44 9.56 2.48 -4.70
C LEU A 44 9.28 2.80 -3.22
N GLN A 45 9.81 3.91 -2.69
CA GLN A 45 9.64 4.32 -1.29
C GLN A 45 8.18 4.35 -0.83
N PHE A 46 7.27 4.79 -1.70
CA PHE A 46 5.83 4.75 -1.39
C PHE A 46 5.35 3.34 -1.01
N TYR A 47 5.73 2.32 -1.79
CA TYR A 47 5.33 0.94 -1.51
C TYR A 47 5.97 0.42 -0.23
N HIS A 48 7.21 0.83 0.07
CA HIS A 48 7.85 0.51 1.35
C HIS A 48 7.08 1.07 2.54
N GLU A 49 6.63 2.31 2.46
CA GLU A 49 5.84 2.94 3.51
C GLU A 49 4.48 2.25 3.68
N VAL A 50 3.80 1.93 2.58
CA VAL A 50 2.47 1.28 2.63
C VAL A 50 2.55 -0.14 3.18
N ILE A 51 3.53 -0.93 2.76
CA ILE A 51 3.69 -2.33 3.14
C ILE A 51 4.10 -2.49 4.61
N ASN A 52 4.90 -1.56 5.13
CA ASN A 52 5.41 -1.61 6.51
C ASN A 52 4.52 -0.87 7.52
N ARG A 53 3.38 -0.33 7.08
CA ARG A 53 2.45 0.39 7.97
C ARG A 53 1.61 -0.61 8.77
N ASP A 54 1.40 -0.32 10.06
CA ASP A 54 0.57 -1.09 11.00
C ASP A 54 -0.95 -1.04 10.72
N THR A 55 -1.36 -0.87 9.45
CA THR A 55 -2.77 -0.80 9.02
C THR A 55 -3.22 -2.06 8.26
N VAL A 56 -2.43 -3.13 8.30
CA VAL A 56 -2.77 -4.41 7.66
C VAL A 56 -3.71 -5.18 8.57
N ASP A 57 -4.92 -5.42 8.08
CA ASP A 57 -5.92 -6.21 8.79
C ASP A 57 -5.68 -7.70 8.51
N GLU A 58 -5.64 -8.50 9.58
CA GLU A 58 -5.51 -9.95 9.48
C GLU A 58 -6.90 -10.57 9.34
N ASP A 59 -7.21 -10.98 8.11
CA ASP A 59 -8.32 -11.87 7.75
C ASP A 59 -9.74 -11.32 7.92
N VAL A 60 -10.22 -10.65 6.86
CA VAL A 60 -11.67 -10.59 6.58
C VAL A 60 -11.90 -11.39 5.29
N SER A 61 -12.42 -12.61 5.45
CA SER A 61 -12.75 -13.52 4.34
C SER A 61 -13.71 -12.85 3.36
N GLU A 62 -13.42 -12.93 2.07
CA GLU A 62 -14.19 -12.28 0.99
C GLU A 62 -15.46 -13.05 0.58
N ASP A 63 -16.08 -13.79 1.50
CA ASP A 63 -17.13 -14.80 1.22
C ASP A 63 -18.59 -14.35 1.48
N GLU A 64 -18.91 -13.04 1.54
CA GLU A 64 -20.31 -12.59 1.79
C GLU A 64 -20.83 -11.45 0.88
N LEU A 65 -20.44 -11.38 -0.39
CA LEU A 65 -21.05 -10.41 -1.34
C LEU A 65 -21.35 -10.98 -2.74
N GLU A 66 -21.83 -12.22 -2.82
CA GLU A 66 -22.63 -12.68 -3.97
C GLU A 66 -23.95 -13.28 -3.44
N GLY A 67 -24.96 -12.42 -3.33
CA GLY A 67 -26.36 -12.80 -3.15
C GLY A 67 -27.15 -12.56 -4.44
#